data_AF-A0A924D6I4-F1
#
_entry.id   AF-A0A924D6I4-F1
#
_cell.length_a   1.000
_cell.length_b   1.000
_cell.length_c   1.000
_cell.angle_alpha   90.00
_cell.angle_beta   90.00
_cell.angle_gamma   90.00
#
_symmetry.space_group_name_H-M   'P 1'
#
loop_
_entity.id
_entity.type
_entity.pdbx_description
1 polymer ?
#
loop_
_entity_poly.entity_id
_entity_poly.type
_entity_poly.pdbx_seq_one_letter_code
_entity_poly.pdbx_strand_id
1 'polypeptide(L)'
;MKKIIQLSILLILFCIVSFAQVKDKPVLTDGDFKETLYSKYKKEVQAFNKNDFDKLFFDFFQIQGDKKIILTKEEYYTYTVKIAIYSEKLGLLYKTQKEESQKAKLEWMSKNYQDYLQSKK
;
A
#
# COMPACT_ATOMS: atom_id res chain seq x y z
N MET A 1 -11.25 -54.42 15.33
CA MET A 1 -12.33 -53.51 14.88
C MET A 1 -12.39 -52.19 15.64
N LYS A 2 -12.34 -52.18 16.98
CA LYS A 2 -12.37 -50.93 17.79
C LYS A 2 -11.29 -49.88 17.44
N LYS A 3 -10.05 -50.32 17.16
CA LYS A 3 -8.93 -49.41 16.79
C LYS A 3 -9.06 -48.77 15.40
N ILE A 4 -9.71 -49.45 14.46
CA ILE A 4 -9.96 -48.92 13.09
C ILE A 4 -11.06 -47.87 13.15
N ILE A 5 -12.13 -48.14 13.92
CA ILE A 5 -13.22 -47.19 14.17
C ILE A 5 -12.70 -45.91 14.86
N GLN A 6 -11.77 -46.05 15.81
CA GLN A 6 -11.15 -44.92 16.50
C GLN A 6 -10.27 -44.07 15.57
N LEU A 7 -9.57 -44.69 14.61
CA LEU A 7 -8.77 -43.99 13.62
C LEU A 7 -9.64 -43.19 12.63
N SER A 8 -10.79 -43.76 12.24
CA SER A 8 -11.75 -43.11 11.36
C SER A 8 -12.38 -41.86 11.99
N ILE A 9 -12.68 -41.91 13.29
CA ILE A 9 -13.26 -40.76 14.03
C ILE A 9 -12.23 -39.62 14.17
N LEU A 10 -10.94 -39.94 14.37
CA LEU A 10 -9.88 -38.94 14.45
C LEU A 10 -9.65 -38.24 13.09
N LEU A 11 -9.77 -38.96 11.98
CA LEU A 11 -9.62 -38.40 10.64
C LEU A 11 -10.78 -37.46 10.28
N ILE A 12 -12.00 -37.80 10.67
CA ILE A 12 -13.19 -36.97 10.43
C ILE A 12 -13.11 -35.66 11.24
N LEU A 13 -12.57 -35.70 12.47
CA LEU A 13 -12.38 -34.47 13.26
C LEU A 13 -11.38 -33.49 12.63
N PHE A 14 -10.38 -33.99 11.88
CA PHE A 14 -9.38 -33.15 11.20
C PHE A 14 -9.94 -32.43 9.96
N CYS A 15 -10.96 -32.99 9.29
CA CYS A 15 -11.55 -32.38 8.09
C CYS A 15 -12.51 -31.22 8.38
N ILE A 16 -13.08 -31.13 9.59
CA ILE A 16 -14.07 -30.07 9.92
C ILE A 16 -13.36 -28.73 10.22
N VAL A 17 -12.07 -28.74 10.53
CA VAL A 17 -11.31 -27.51 10.84
C VAL A 17 -10.92 -26.71 9.58
N SER A 18 -11.10 -27.25 8.38
CA SER A 18 -10.68 -26.62 7.13
C SER A 18 -11.75 -25.78 6.43
N PHE A 19 -12.98 -25.72 6.96
CA PHE A 19 -14.10 -25.01 6.32
C PHE A 19 -14.81 -24.04 7.26
N ALA A 20 -14.13 -23.00 7.72
CA ALA A 20 -14.78 -21.77 8.17
C ALA A 20 -13.78 -20.61 8.32
N GLN A 21 -13.25 -20.11 7.21
CA GLN A 21 -12.77 -18.73 7.15
C GLN A 21 -13.28 -18.08 5.85
N VAL A 22 -14.60 -17.89 5.75
CA VAL A 22 -15.11 -16.74 4.99
C VAL A 22 -14.74 -15.54 5.86
N LYS A 23 -13.53 -15.02 5.67
CA LYS A 23 -13.18 -13.71 6.20
C LYS A 23 -14.07 -12.75 5.43
N ASP A 24 -15.07 -12.19 6.10
CA ASP A 24 -15.63 -10.90 5.69
C ASP A 24 -14.43 -10.03 5.28
N LYS A 25 -14.43 -9.51 4.05
CA LYS A 25 -13.33 -8.63 3.61
C LYS A 25 -13.17 -7.58 4.71
N PRO A 26 -12.04 -7.55 5.43
CA PRO A 26 -11.87 -6.60 6.51
C PRO A 26 -12.09 -5.21 5.91
N VAL A 27 -12.79 -4.34 6.63
CA VAL A 27 -12.88 -2.92 6.28
C VAL A 27 -11.43 -2.42 6.25
N LEU A 28 -10.84 -2.34 5.06
CA LEU A 28 -9.43 -1.97 4.91
C LEU A 28 -9.28 -0.55 5.46
N THR A 29 -8.40 -0.40 6.44
CA THR A 29 -7.99 0.93 6.87
C THR A 29 -7.21 1.60 5.74
N ASP A 30 -7.08 2.93 5.78
CA ASP A 30 -6.26 3.65 4.82
C ASP A 30 -4.80 3.21 4.86
N GLY A 31 -4.33 2.74 6.03
CA GLY A 31 -3.02 2.11 6.18
C GLY A 31 -2.92 0.80 5.40
N ASP A 32 -3.84 -0.14 5.62
CA ASP A 32 -3.85 -1.43 4.93
C ASP A 32 -3.94 -1.27 3.40
N PHE A 33 -4.74 -0.29 2.96
CA PHE A 33 -4.91 0.00 1.55
C PHE A 33 -3.61 0.57 0.94
N LYS A 34 -2.93 1.49 1.62
CA LYS A 34 -1.63 2.01 1.17
C LYS A 34 -0.54 0.94 1.17
N GLU A 35 -0.51 0.05 2.14
CA GLU A 35 0.45 -1.08 2.16
C GLU A 35 0.21 -2.06 1.00
N THR A 36 -1.06 -2.26 0.62
CA THR A 36 -1.42 -3.02 -0.58
C THR A 36 -0.89 -2.34 -1.85
N LEU A 37 -1.10 -1.03 -1.98
CA LEU A 37 -0.55 -0.25 -3.11
C LEU A 37 0.98 -0.23 -3.09
N TYR A 38 1.60 -0.18 -1.91
CA TYR A 38 3.05 -0.19 -1.74
C TYR A 38 3.62 -1.48 -2.31
N SER A 39 3.08 -2.62 -1.88
CA SER A 39 3.50 -3.94 -2.36
C SER A 39 3.28 -4.09 -3.87
N LYS A 40 2.16 -3.56 -4.39
CA LYS A 40 1.83 -3.57 -5.82
C LYS A 40 2.85 -2.80 -6.67
N TYR A 41 3.21 -1.57 -6.26
CA TYR A 41 4.02 -0.66 -7.09
C TYR A 41 5.51 -0.64 -6.73
N LYS A 42 5.94 -1.30 -5.64
CA LYS A 42 7.33 -1.25 -5.17
C LYS A 42 8.34 -1.54 -6.27
N LYS A 43 8.15 -2.66 -7.00
CA LYS A 43 9.08 -3.09 -8.05
C LYS A 43 9.11 -2.11 -9.23
N GLU A 44 7.94 -1.61 -9.63
CA GLU A 44 7.80 -0.62 -10.71
C GLU A 44 8.59 0.65 -10.37
N VAL A 45 8.31 1.24 -9.21
CA VAL A 45 8.94 2.51 -8.81
C VAL A 45 10.43 2.34 -8.50
N GLN A 46 10.85 1.17 -8.01
CA GLN A 46 12.28 0.88 -7.85
C GLN A 46 13.04 0.93 -9.19
N ALA A 47 12.37 0.68 -10.32
CA ALA A 47 12.96 0.80 -11.65
C ALA A 47 12.99 2.23 -12.19
N PHE A 48 12.25 3.18 -11.59
CA PHE A 48 12.19 4.57 -12.06
C PHE A 48 13.56 5.24 -12.07
N ASN A 49 13.87 5.94 -13.15
CA ASN A 49 14.94 6.93 -13.14
C ASN A 49 14.42 8.28 -12.61
N LYS A 50 15.29 9.29 -12.59
CA LYS A 50 14.92 10.64 -12.14
C LYS A 50 13.79 11.25 -12.98
N ASN A 51 13.79 11.06 -14.30
CA ASN A 51 12.78 11.64 -15.19
C ASN A 51 11.40 11.01 -14.97
N ASP A 52 11.34 9.69 -14.74
CA ASP A 52 10.09 8.99 -14.43
C ASP A 52 9.49 9.54 -13.12
N PHE A 53 10.35 9.76 -12.12
CA PHE A 53 9.93 10.35 -10.85
C PHE A 53 9.53 11.81 -10.98
N ASP A 54 10.32 12.64 -11.67
CA ASP A 54 10.01 14.05 -11.89
C ASP A 54 8.64 14.18 -12.60
N LYS A 55 8.38 13.34 -13.61
CA LYS A 55 7.07 13.30 -14.28
C LYS A 55 5.96 12.94 -13.30
N LEU A 56 6.09 11.85 -12.52
CA LEU A 56 5.11 11.47 -11.51
C LEU A 56 4.84 12.61 -10.52
N PHE A 57 5.90 13.25 -10.05
CA PHE A 57 5.84 14.29 -9.04
C PHE A 57 5.16 15.54 -9.60
N PHE A 58 5.59 16.03 -10.77
CA PHE A 58 4.98 17.20 -11.39
C PHE A 58 3.53 16.95 -11.80
N ASP A 59 3.20 15.78 -12.34
CA ASP A 59 1.82 15.39 -12.67
C ASP A 59 0.93 15.50 -11.42
N PHE A 60 1.39 14.94 -10.28
CA PHE A 60 0.66 15.03 -9.02
C PHE A 60 0.51 16.46 -8.51
N PHE A 61 1.57 17.26 -8.51
CA PHE A 61 1.54 18.64 -8.04
C PHE A 61 0.64 19.54 -8.90
N GLN A 62 0.64 19.35 -10.22
CA GLN A 62 -0.26 20.04 -11.13
C GLN A 62 -1.72 19.71 -10.81
N ILE A 63 -2.04 18.41 -10.68
CA ILE A 63 -3.38 17.96 -10.31
C ILE A 63 -3.77 18.49 -8.94
N GLN A 64 -2.86 18.49 -7.96
CA GLN A 64 -3.12 18.98 -6.62
C GLN A 64 -3.42 20.49 -6.62
N GLY A 65 -2.74 21.29 -7.43
CA GLY A 65 -2.99 22.71 -7.59
C GLY A 65 -4.29 23.06 -8.32
N ASP A 66 -4.82 22.17 -9.16
CA ASP A 66 -6.08 22.42 -9.89
C ASP A 66 -7.31 22.06 -9.04
N LYS A 67 -8.11 23.07 -8.67
CA LYS A 67 -9.35 22.86 -7.90
C LYS A 67 -10.44 22.10 -8.66
N LYS A 68 -10.37 22.03 -9.99
CA LYS A 68 -11.37 21.35 -10.83
C LYS A 68 -11.16 19.85 -10.89
N ILE A 69 -9.95 19.36 -10.62
CA ILE A 69 -9.60 17.94 -10.69
C ILE A 69 -9.61 17.36 -9.28
N ILE A 70 -10.43 16.32 -9.11
CA ILE A 70 -10.52 15.56 -7.86
C ILE A 70 -10.18 14.10 -8.18
N LEU A 71 -8.95 13.70 -7.83
CA LEU A 71 -8.56 12.30 -7.77
C LEU A 71 -9.47 11.49 -6.85
N THR A 72 -9.76 10.26 -7.24
CA THR A 72 -10.32 9.25 -6.35
C THR A 72 -9.34 8.87 -5.24
N LYS A 73 -9.83 8.21 -4.19
CA LYS A 73 -8.98 7.73 -3.08
C LYS A 73 -7.85 6.81 -3.56
N GLU A 74 -8.14 5.92 -4.52
CA GLU A 74 -7.13 5.02 -5.09
C GLU A 74 -6.08 5.77 -5.90
N GLU A 75 -6.48 6.72 -6.75
CA GLU A 75 -5.53 7.51 -7.54
C GLU A 75 -4.65 8.38 -6.65
N TYR A 76 -5.24 9.08 -5.68
CA TYR A 76 -4.52 9.90 -4.72
C TYR A 76 -3.48 9.07 -3.95
N TYR A 77 -3.88 7.95 -3.37
CA TYR A 77 -2.94 7.10 -2.66
C TYR A 77 -1.94 6.40 -3.57
N THR A 78 -2.28 6.13 -4.82
CA THR A 78 -1.29 5.64 -5.79
C THR A 78 -0.17 6.66 -5.98
N TYR A 79 -0.48 7.95 -6.13
CA TYR A 79 0.55 8.99 -6.22
C TYR A 79 1.40 9.05 -4.94
N THR A 80 0.78 9.21 -3.77
CA THR A 80 1.54 9.39 -2.52
C THR A 80 2.40 8.17 -2.19
N VAL A 81 1.89 6.95 -2.43
CA VAL A 81 2.64 5.71 -2.22
C VAL A 81 3.80 5.58 -3.20
N LYS A 82 3.59 5.88 -4.49
CA LYS A 82 4.69 5.84 -5.48
C LYS A 82 5.79 6.85 -5.13
N ILE A 83 5.42 8.05 -4.67
CA ILE A 83 6.40 9.03 -4.20
C ILE A 83 7.15 8.50 -2.96
N ALA A 84 6.45 7.90 -2.00
CA ALA A 84 7.06 7.31 -0.81
C ALA A 84 8.06 6.19 -1.14
N ILE A 85 7.73 5.32 -2.10
CA ILE A 85 8.64 4.24 -2.56
C ILE A 85 9.90 4.83 -3.18
N TYR A 86 9.78 5.89 -3.99
CA TYR A 86 10.95 6.53 -4.59
C TYR A 86 11.82 7.20 -3.54
N SER A 87 11.24 7.84 -2.52
CA SER A 87 11.99 8.33 -1.36
C SER A 87 12.76 7.21 -0.67
N GLU A 88 12.14 6.05 -0.41
CA GLU A 88 12.85 4.87 0.13
C GLU A 88 14.04 4.48 -0.75
N LYS A 89 13.84 4.43 -2.08
CA LYS A 89 14.90 4.09 -3.04
C LYS A 89 16.10 5.03 -2.91
N LEU A 90 15.88 6.35 -2.81
CA LEU A 90 16.97 7.32 -2.64
C LEU A 90 17.80 7.03 -1.38
N GLY A 91 17.15 6.71 -0.27
CA GLY A 91 17.82 6.35 0.98
C GLY A 91 18.62 5.04 0.92
N LEU A 92 18.22 4.11 0.03
CA LEU A 92 18.97 2.89 -0.23
C LEU A 92 20.19 3.13 -1.12
N LEU A 93 20.09 4.05 -2.09
CA LEU A 93 21.18 4.38 -3.02
C LEU A 93 22.23 5.31 -2.38
N TYR A 94 21.79 6.27 -1.56
CA TYR A 94 22.63 7.31 -0.99
C TYR A 94 22.57 7.25 0.54
N LYS A 95 23.56 6.60 1.16
CA LYS A 95 23.62 6.42 2.62
C LYS A 95 23.50 7.72 3.41
N THR A 96 24.07 8.81 2.89
CA THR A 96 23.99 10.14 3.51
C THR A 96 22.58 10.72 3.52
N GLN A 97 21.71 10.28 2.62
CA GLN A 97 20.31 10.72 2.52
C GLN A 97 19.33 9.73 3.18
N LYS A 98 19.82 8.65 3.81
CA LYS A 98 18.98 7.57 4.33
C LYS A 98 17.93 8.06 5.33
N GLU A 99 18.32 8.91 6.28
CA GLU A 99 17.42 9.40 7.32
C GLU A 99 16.34 10.32 6.73
N GLU A 100 16.74 11.28 5.90
CA GLU A 100 15.83 12.21 5.23
C GLU A 100 14.85 11.46 4.31
N SER A 101 15.36 10.49 3.55
CA SER A 101 14.56 9.62 2.69
C SER A 101 13.52 8.81 3.47
N GLN A 102 13.88 8.31 4.65
CA GLN A 102 12.96 7.59 5.53
C GLN A 102 11.89 8.54 6.11
N LYS A 103 12.27 9.75 6.52
CA LYS A 103 11.33 10.78 6.96
C LYS A 103 10.35 11.14 5.86
N ALA A 104 10.84 11.38 4.64
CA ALA A 104 10.01 11.67 3.48
C ALA A 104 9.05 10.51 3.16
N LYS A 105 9.52 9.25 3.18
CA LYS A 105 8.65 8.07 3.02
C LYS A 105 7.50 8.10 4.03
N LEU A 106 7.80 8.30 5.31
CA LEU A 106 6.78 8.33 6.36
C LEU A 106 5.80 9.50 6.18
N GLU A 107 6.28 10.67 5.78
CA GLU A 107 5.43 11.83 5.50
C GLU A 107 4.47 11.55 4.34
N TRP A 108 4.95 10.97 3.24
CA TRP A 108 4.12 10.63 2.09
C TRP A 108 3.10 9.53 2.41
N MET A 109 3.48 8.56 3.25
CA MET A 109 2.58 7.52 3.73
C MET A 109 1.55 8.05 4.73
N SER A 110 1.83 9.14 5.46
CA SER A 110 0.91 9.72 6.44
C SER A 110 -0.17 10.61 5.80
N LYS A 111 0.03 11.11 4.58
CA LYS A 111 -0.96 11.92 3.85
C LYS A 111 -2.31 11.19 3.78
N ASN A 112 -3.39 11.80 4.21
CA ASN A 112 -4.72 11.19 4.17
C ASN A 112 -5.61 11.83 3.10
N TYR A 113 -6.58 11.07 2.61
CA TYR A 113 -7.47 11.49 1.53
C TYR A 113 -8.48 12.56 1.96
N GLN A 114 -8.87 12.60 3.24
CA GLN A 114 -9.81 13.60 3.75
C GLN A 114 -9.20 15.01 3.75
N ASP A 115 -7.95 15.14 4.18
CA ASP A 115 -7.21 16.41 4.12
C ASP A 115 -7.03 16.87 2.67
N TYR A 116 -6.79 15.93 1.75
CA TYR A 116 -6.75 16.22 0.32
C TYR A 116 -8.09 16.76 -0.17
N LEU A 117 -9.22 16.13 0.17
CA LEU A 117 -10.55 16.64 -0.19
C LEU A 117 -10.83 18.02 0.43
N GLN A 118 -10.39 18.27 1.65
CA GLN A 118 -10.50 19.59 2.28
C GLN A 118 -9.66 20.64 1.56
N SER A 119 -8.47 20.27 1.07
CA SER A 119 -7.59 21.18 0.32
C SER A 119 -8.16 21.63 -1.03
N LYS A 120 -9.16 20.89 -1.56
CA LYS A 120 -9.84 21.19 -2.82
C LYS A 120 -11.01 22.17 -2.69
N LYS A 121 -11.46 22.46 -1.46
CA LYS A 121 -12.52 23.45 -1.20
C LYS A 121 -12.00 24.87 -1.45
#